data_AF-A0A5B7C7A5-F1
#
_entry.id   AF-A0A5B7C7A5-F1
#
_cell.length_a   1.000
_cell.length_b   1.000
_cell.length_c   1.000
_cell.angle_alpha   90.00
_cell.angle_beta   90.00
_cell.angle_gamma   90.00
#
_symmetry.space_group_name_H-M   'P 1'
#
loop_
_entity.id
_entity.type
_entity.pdbx_description
1 polymer ?
#
loop_
_entity_poly.entity_id
_entity_poly.type
_entity_poly.pdbx_seq_one_letter_code
_entity_poly.pdbx_strand_id
1 'polypeptide(L)'
;ITEPPSSIGHSRNLKILSFAGCKGIAHRSCRGWNSKGLVLPSLSGLSLLTRLDLSDSSMFDGALPDDLSNLSSLEELNLSGNNFVKLPESINRLSRLEVLVLDGCKTLEALPTLPSNIAQLYADGCQSLKLLADLSTNNKLVTVSFTNCLKLSQNEQSENMTDMLLQCTLQAVQASLDFHKKYSVFVPGTEIPQWFSHQKLGHSISIQLPPHWFRKNLMGFA
;
A
#
# COMPACT_ATOMS: atom_id res chain seq x y z
N ILE A 1 -0.19 10.46 28.22
CA ILE A 1 -0.20 9.12 27.61
C ILE A 1 -0.11 9.29 26.09
N THR A 2 1.13 9.44 25.60
CA THR A 2 1.51 9.48 24.17
C THR A 2 1.67 8.10 23.56
N GLU A 3 1.62 7.07 24.40
CA GLU A 3 1.90 5.69 24.08
C GLU A 3 0.76 4.84 24.66
N PRO A 4 0.16 3.91 23.89
CA PRO A 4 -0.77 2.96 24.45
C PRO A 4 -0.06 2.12 25.53
N PRO A 5 -0.79 1.60 26.53
CA PRO A 5 -0.17 0.89 27.63
C PRO A 5 0.63 -0.30 27.11
N SER A 6 1.86 -0.48 27.61
CA SER A 6 2.76 -1.58 27.22
C SER A 6 2.14 -2.97 27.43
N SER A 7 1.12 -3.08 28.28
CA SER A 7 0.32 -4.29 28.45
C SER A 7 -0.36 -4.76 27.15
N ILE A 8 -0.58 -3.87 26.16
CA ILE A 8 -1.21 -4.25 24.90
C ILE A 8 -0.41 -5.28 24.12
N GLY A 9 0.93 -5.19 24.17
CA GLY A 9 1.84 -6.16 23.55
C GLY A 9 1.76 -7.56 24.17
N HIS A 10 1.08 -7.74 25.30
CA HIS A 10 0.92 -9.05 25.95
C HIS A 10 -0.38 -9.78 25.56
N SER A 11 -1.25 -9.16 24.75
CA SER A 11 -2.54 -9.72 24.39
C SER A 11 -2.41 -10.75 23.26
N ARG A 12 -2.38 -12.04 23.62
CA ARG A 12 -2.15 -13.13 22.66
C ARG A 12 -3.35 -13.46 21.78
N ASN A 13 -4.55 -12.99 22.12
CA ASN A 13 -5.79 -13.30 21.40
C ASN A 13 -6.30 -12.13 20.55
N LEU A 14 -5.61 -10.98 20.56
CA LEU A 14 -6.05 -9.80 19.84
C LEU A 14 -5.88 -10.01 18.33
N LYS A 15 -6.96 -9.86 17.58
CA LYS A 15 -6.95 -9.97 16.10
C LYS A 15 -6.98 -8.62 15.40
N ILE A 16 -7.64 -7.64 16.01
CA ILE A 16 -7.82 -6.30 15.44
C ILE A 16 -7.39 -5.30 16.49
N LEU A 17 -6.52 -4.37 16.08
CA LEU A 17 -6.06 -3.26 16.89
C LEU A 17 -6.16 -1.99 16.05
N SER A 18 -6.86 -0.97 16.57
CA SER A 18 -7.00 0.31 15.91
C SER A 18 -6.71 1.45 16.87
N PHE A 19 -5.88 2.38 16.41
CA PHE A 19 -5.66 3.69 16.98
C PHE A 19 -6.08 4.80 16.00
N ALA A 20 -6.90 4.45 15.00
CA ALA A 20 -7.32 5.33 13.92
C ALA A 20 -7.87 6.68 14.43
N GLY A 21 -7.46 7.77 13.80
CA GLY A 21 -7.98 9.11 14.08
C GLY A 21 -7.61 9.66 15.45
N CYS A 22 -6.77 8.97 16.21
CA CYS A 22 -6.25 9.48 17.46
C CYS A 22 -5.17 10.55 17.16
N LYS A 23 -5.63 11.72 16.73
CA LYS A 23 -4.82 12.93 16.74
C LYS A 23 -4.76 13.40 18.19
N GLY A 24 -3.77 14.18 18.59
CA GLY A 24 -3.69 14.79 19.94
C GLY A 24 -4.82 15.79 20.22
N ILE A 25 -6.08 15.34 20.13
CA ILE A 25 -7.29 16.12 20.30
C ILE A 25 -7.66 16.02 21.78
N ALA A 26 -7.90 17.17 22.40
CA ALA A 26 -8.47 17.31 23.74
C ALA A 26 -9.94 16.83 23.83
N HIS A 27 -10.29 15.71 23.18
CA HIS A 27 -11.59 15.07 23.27
C HIS A 27 -11.63 14.17 24.51
N ARG A 28 -12.71 14.24 25.29
CA ARG A 28 -12.78 13.71 26.67
C ARG A 28 -12.50 12.20 26.82
N SER A 29 -12.52 11.43 25.73
CA SER A 29 -12.24 9.98 25.72
C SER A 29 -10.75 9.64 25.60
N CYS A 30 -9.89 10.58 25.15
CA CYS A 30 -8.46 10.33 24.88
C CYS A 30 -7.59 11.37 25.59
N ARG A 31 -7.76 11.57 26.92
CA ARG A 31 -7.05 12.57 27.74
C ARG A 31 -5.54 12.32 27.95
N GLY A 32 -4.91 11.59 27.04
CA GLY A 32 -3.51 11.19 27.14
C GLY A 32 -2.58 11.89 26.15
N TRP A 33 -3.09 12.26 24.99
CA TRP A 33 -2.25 12.41 23.80
C TRP A 33 -1.82 13.87 23.70
N ASN A 34 -0.51 14.13 23.81
CA ASN A 34 0.04 15.46 23.56
C ASN A 34 0.26 15.66 22.05
N SER A 35 0.71 16.86 21.65
CA SER A 35 0.88 17.28 20.26
C SER A 35 1.99 16.55 19.48
N LYS A 36 2.64 15.52 20.03
CA LYS A 36 3.83 14.88 19.44
C LYS A 36 3.57 13.61 18.62
N GLY A 37 2.31 13.20 18.44
CA GLY A 37 1.96 12.01 17.65
C GLY A 37 2.01 10.70 18.42
N LEU A 38 1.46 9.63 17.84
CA LEU A 38 1.45 8.27 18.41
C LEU A 38 2.81 7.61 18.26
N VAL A 39 3.34 7.06 19.36
CA VAL A 39 4.46 6.11 19.34
C VAL A 39 3.95 4.77 19.86
N LEU A 40 4.20 3.70 19.12
CA LEU A 40 3.77 2.37 19.52
C LEU A 40 4.83 1.69 20.42
N PRO A 41 4.40 1.04 21.52
CA PRO A 41 5.28 0.14 22.27
C PRO A 41 5.57 -1.12 21.43
N SER A 42 6.45 -1.97 21.96
CA SER A 42 6.69 -3.32 21.40
C SER A 42 5.37 -4.06 21.16
N LEU A 43 5.21 -4.58 19.95
CA LEU A 43 4.03 -5.37 19.55
C LEU A 43 4.33 -6.88 19.49
N SER A 44 5.50 -7.30 19.98
CA SER A 44 6.03 -8.67 19.87
C SER A 44 5.10 -9.80 20.32
N GLY A 45 4.20 -9.59 21.29
CA GLY A 45 3.28 -10.63 21.76
C GLY A 45 1.91 -10.66 21.05
N LEU A 46 1.68 -9.81 20.05
CA LEU A 46 0.46 -9.76 19.24
C LEU A 46 0.51 -10.71 18.04
N SER A 47 0.92 -11.97 18.24
CA SER A 47 1.16 -12.92 17.15
C SER A 47 -0.09 -13.34 16.37
N LEU A 48 -1.29 -13.16 16.93
CA LEU A 48 -2.57 -13.44 16.27
C LEU A 48 -3.22 -12.19 15.64
N LEU A 49 -2.55 -11.04 15.69
CA LEU A 49 -3.08 -9.80 15.13
C LEU A 49 -3.13 -9.92 13.60
N THR A 50 -4.33 -9.81 13.04
CA THR A 50 -4.57 -9.86 11.60
C THR A 50 -4.77 -8.47 11.01
N ARG A 51 -5.20 -7.49 11.81
CA ARG A 51 -5.47 -6.11 11.35
C ARG A 51 -4.92 -5.09 12.32
N LEU A 52 -4.11 -4.16 11.79
CA LEU A 52 -3.55 -3.04 12.52
C LEU A 52 -3.88 -1.73 11.79
N ASP A 53 -4.67 -0.88 12.43
CA ASP A 53 -5.07 0.42 11.89
C ASP A 53 -4.50 1.55 12.73
N LEU A 54 -3.56 2.29 12.13
CA LEU A 54 -2.88 3.44 12.70
C LEU A 54 -3.12 4.68 11.85
N SER A 55 -4.20 4.68 11.07
CA SER A 55 -4.55 5.82 10.22
C SER A 55 -4.70 7.10 11.03
N ASP A 56 -4.30 8.22 10.45
CA ASP A 56 -4.55 9.55 11.01
C ASP A 56 -4.05 9.73 12.47
N SER A 57 -2.95 9.04 12.84
CA SER A 57 -2.41 8.99 14.21
C SER A 57 -1.23 9.94 14.44
N SER A 58 -1.00 10.86 13.50
CA SER A 58 0.12 11.83 13.52
C SER A 58 1.49 11.17 13.72
N MET A 59 1.70 9.96 13.17
CA MET A 59 2.96 9.24 13.29
C MET A 59 4.10 9.93 12.52
N PHE A 60 5.32 9.74 13.01
CA PHE A 60 6.57 10.28 12.47
C PHE A 60 7.64 9.18 12.37
N ASP A 61 8.82 9.49 11.84
CA ASP A 61 9.91 8.52 11.70
C ASP A 61 10.31 7.90 13.05
N GLY A 62 10.36 6.57 13.13
CA GLY A 62 10.64 5.84 14.37
C GLY A 62 9.43 5.65 15.30
N ALA A 63 8.23 6.10 14.90
CA ALA A 63 7.00 5.83 15.66
C ALA A 63 6.50 4.38 15.53
N LEU A 64 6.87 3.71 14.42
CA LEU A 64 6.68 2.27 14.23
C LEU A 64 7.86 1.52 14.86
N PRO A 65 7.63 0.51 15.70
CA PRO A 65 8.71 -0.21 16.36
C PRO A 65 9.38 -1.17 15.39
N ASP A 66 10.69 -1.40 15.55
CA ASP A 66 11.45 -2.34 14.70
C ASP A 66 10.91 -3.79 14.78
N ASP A 67 10.24 -4.11 15.89
CA ASP A 67 9.62 -5.41 16.15
C ASP A 67 8.25 -5.59 15.48
N LEU A 68 7.81 -4.65 14.62
CA LEU A 68 6.62 -4.80 13.77
C LEU A 68 6.66 -6.12 12.98
N SER A 69 7.85 -6.54 12.57
CA SER A 69 8.11 -7.83 11.90
C SER A 69 7.68 -9.08 12.70
N ASN A 70 7.42 -8.96 14.00
CA ASN A 70 6.92 -10.07 14.83
C ASN A 70 5.41 -10.32 14.69
N LEU A 71 4.69 -9.41 14.01
CA LEU A 71 3.26 -9.58 13.71
C LEU A 71 3.06 -10.58 12.56
N SER A 72 3.42 -11.84 12.80
CA SER A 72 3.48 -12.89 11.78
C SER A 72 2.13 -13.26 11.17
N SER A 73 1.01 -12.90 11.82
CA SER A 73 -0.35 -13.11 11.32
C SER A 73 -0.98 -11.87 10.67
N LEU A 74 -0.25 -10.75 10.57
CA LEU A 74 -0.82 -9.50 10.09
C LEU A 74 -1.14 -9.58 8.59
N GLU A 75 -2.40 -9.32 8.25
CA GLU A 75 -2.94 -9.37 6.90
C GLU A 75 -3.26 -7.97 6.37
N GLU A 76 -3.70 -7.05 7.24
CA GLU A 76 -4.04 -5.68 6.88
C GLU A 76 -3.31 -4.67 7.77
N LEU A 77 -2.61 -3.72 7.14
CA LEU A 77 -1.93 -2.61 7.80
C LEU A 77 -2.37 -1.28 7.18
N ASN A 78 -3.04 -0.44 7.97
CA ASN A 78 -3.43 0.90 7.56
C ASN A 78 -2.58 1.95 8.28
N LEU A 79 -1.81 2.72 7.53
CA LEU A 79 -0.96 3.82 7.99
C LEU A 79 -1.34 5.15 7.31
N SER A 80 -2.49 5.24 6.64
CA SER A 80 -2.94 6.44 5.93
C SER A 80 -2.96 7.70 6.80
N GLY A 81 -2.79 8.87 6.20
CA GLY A 81 -2.93 10.16 6.89
C GLY A 81 -1.84 10.47 7.93
N ASN A 82 -0.70 9.78 7.88
CA ASN A 82 0.44 10.02 8.77
C ASN A 82 1.54 10.87 8.09
N ASN A 83 2.55 11.28 8.87
CA ASN A 83 3.58 12.23 8.44
C ASN A 83 5.00 11.67 8.50
N PHE A 84 5.17 10.34 8.44
CA PHE A 84 6.49 9.72 8.32
C PHE A 84 7.09 9.97 6.93
N VAL A 85 8.40 10.19 6.88
CA VAL A 85 9.21 10.36 5.67
C VAL A 85 9.59 8.98 5.11
N LYS A 86 9.77 7.99 5.98
CA LYS A 86 10.16 6.62 5.61
C LYS A 86 9.41 5.58 6.44
N LEU A 87 9.15 4.43 5.82
CA LEU A 87 8.73 3.22 6.53
C LEU A 87 9.97 2.42 6.98
N PRO A 88 9.87 1.67 8.09
CA PRO A 88 10.97 0.79 8.51
C PRO A 88 11.16 -0.36 7.51
N GLU A 89 12.42 -0.73 7.26
CA GLU A 89 12.76 -1.87 6.38
C GLU A 89 12.15 -3.19 6.87
N SER A 90 11.89 -3.32 8.17
CA SER A 90 11.29 -4.51 8.77
C SER A 90 9.88 -4.83 8.26
N ILE A 91 9.21 -3.89 7.57
CA ILE A 91 7.92 -4.14 6.92
C ILE A 91 7.99 -5.29 5.90
N ASN A 92 9.15 -5.52 5.28
CA ASN A 92 9.38 -6.61 4.32
C ASN A 92 9.24 -8.01 4.95
N ARG A 93 9.30 -8.12 6.27
CA ARG A 93 9.18 -9.39 7.01
C ARG A 93 7.74 -9.76 7.38
N LEU A 94 6.76 -8.89 7.09
CA LEU A 94 5.34 -9.17 7.29
C LEU A 94 4.82 -10.13 6.21
N SER A 95 5.20 -11.40 6.30
CA SER A 95 5.00 -12.41 5.24
C SER A 95 3.54 -12.71 4.90
N ARG A 96 2.60 -12.38 5.79
CA ARG A 96 1.15 -12.54 5.58
C ARG A 96 0.44 -11.25 5.19
N LEU A 97 1.15 -10.13 5.06
CA LEU A 97 0.53 -8.85 4.74
C LEU A 97 -0.03 -8.87 3.32
N GLU A 98 -1.34 -8.70 3.20
CA GLU A 98 -2.07 -8.69 1.93
C GLU A 98 -2.51 -7.27 1.56
N VAL A 99 -2.82 -6.42 2.55
CA VAL A 99 -3.33 -5.06 2.33
C VAL A 99 -2.45 -4.05 3.05
N LEU A 100 -1.88 -3.10 2.31
CA LEU A 100 -1.14 -1.97 2.84
C LEU A 100 -1.77 -0.66 2.35
N VAL A 101 -2.20 0.19 3.29
CA VAL A 101 -2.81 1.50 2.99
C VAL A 101 -1.92 2.62 3.53
N LEU A 102 -1.48 3.49 2.64
CA LEU A 102 -0.57 4.63 2.87
C LEU A 102 -1.18 5.95 2.36
N ASP A 103 -2.46 5.97 2.00
CA ASP A 103 -3.12 7.13 1.41
C ASP A 103 -2.92 8.39 2.25
N GLY A 104 -2.63 9.50 1.60
CA GLY A 104 -2.47 10.79 2.26
C GLY A 104 -1.20 10.94 3.11
N CYS A 105 -0.23 10.02 3.03
CA CYS A 105 1.09 10.18 3.65
C CYS A 105 1.95 11.18 2.86
N LYS A 106 1.65 12.49 3.02
CA LYS A 106 2.17 13.56 2.15
C LYS A 106 3.69 13.76 2.21
N THR A 107 4.33 13.35 3.30
CA THR A 107 5.78 13.50 3.53
C THR A 107 6.58 12.25 3.19
N LEU A 108 5.93 11.12 2.92
CA LEU A 108 6.58 9.86 2.56
C LEU A 108 7.36 10.03 1.25
N GLU A 109 8.68 9.77 1.29
CA GLU A 109 9.56 10.00 0.14
C GLU A 109 9.87 8.72 -0.65
N ALA A 110 9.90 7.57 0.03
CA ALA A 110 10.25 6.29 -0.56
C ALA A 110 9.49 5.14 0.09
N LEU A 111 9.12 4.13 -0.70
CA LEU A 111 8.73 2.83 -0.17
C LEU A 111 9.96 1.92 -0.03
N PRO A 112 10.15 1.26 1.12
CA PRO A 112 11.16 0.22 1.26
C PRO A 112 10.74 -1.03 0.48
N THR A 113 11.57 -2.06 0.49
CA THR A 113 11.16 -3.37 -0.05
C THR A 113 9.90 -3.83 0.68
N LEU A 114 8.88 -4.28 -0.06
CA LEU A 114 7.63 -4.76 0.50
C LEU A 114 7.57 -6.30 0.50
N PRO A 115 6.76 -6.93 1.36
CA PRO A 115 6.50 -8.36 1.28
C PRO A 115 5.93 -8.78 -0.08
N SER A 116 6.32 -9.96 -0.57
CA SER A 116 5.84 -10.50 -1.85
C SER A 116 4.38 -11.01 -1.81
N ASN A 117 3.71 -10.95 -0.64
CA ASN A 117 2.32 -11.38 -0.47
C ASN A 117 1.30 -10.24 -0.58
N ILE A 118 1.74 -8.99 -0.77
CA ILE A 118 0.81 -7.86 -0.90
C ILE A 118 -0.09 -8.06 -2.12
N ALA A 119 -1.40 -8.07 -1.89
CA ALA A 119 -2.43 -8.11 -2.91
C ALA A 119 -2.97 -6.70 -3.23
N GLN A 120 -2.99 -5.80 -2.24
CA GLN A 120 -3.53 -4.46 -2.38
C GLN A 120 -2.59 -3.42 -1.76
N LEU A 121 -2.16 -2.46 -2.57
CA LEU A 121 -1.30 -1.35 -2.16
C LEU A 121 -1.95 -0.03 -2.54
N TYR A 122 -2.32 0.77 -1.54
CA TYR A 122 -2.88 2.10 -1.73
C TYR A 122 -1.91 3.13 -1.17
N ALA A 123 -1.50 4.10 -1.98
CA ALA A 123 -0.61 5.19 -1.59
C ALA A 123 -1.04 6.50 -2.27
N ASP A 124 -2.35 6.69 -2.44
CA ASP A 124 -2.93 7.85 -3.12
C ASP A 124 -2.61 9.13 -2.36
N GLY A 125 -2.24 10.19 -3.08
CA GLY A 125 -1.94 11.49 -2.49
C GLY A 125 -0.65 11.55 -1.67
N CYS A 126 0.26 10.58 -1.81
CA CYS A 126 1.63 10.66 -1.29
C CYS A 126 2.48 11.64 -2.13
N GLN A 127 2.29 12.95 -1.91
CA GLN A 127 2.86 14.01 -2.75
C GLN A 127 4.39 14.07 -2.76
N SER A 128 5.06 13.58 -1.71
CA SER A 128 6.52 13.56 -1.64
C SER A 128 7.14 12.28 -2.19
N LEU A 129 6.34 11.26 -2.52
CA LEU A 129 6.80 9.94 -2.93
C LEU A 129 7.48 10.05 -4.29
N LYS A 130 8.75 9.67 -4.34
CA LYS A 130 9.62 9.77 -5.54
C LYS A 130 10.31 8.45 -5.90
N LEU A 131 10.38 7.51 -4.95
CA LEU A 131 11.07 6.23 -5.11
C LEU A 131 10.18 5.08 -4.66
N LEU A 132 10.13 4.02 -5.45
CA LEU A 132 9.56 2.73 -5.05
C LEU A 132 10.69 1.71 -5.01
N ALA A 133 10.62 0.78 -4.07
CA ALA A 133 11.37 -0.46 -4.19
C ALA A 133 10.85 -1.29 -5.37
N ASP A 134 11.70 -2.20 -5.85
CA ASP A 134 11.29 -3.15 -6.88
C ASP A 134 10.23 -4.11 -6.34
N LEU A 135 9.05 -4.10 -6.97
CA LEU A 135 7.93 -4.99 -6.63
C LEU A 135 7.87 -6.21 -7.55
N SER A 136 8.83 -6.40 -8.46
CA SER A 136 8.87 -7.48 -9.47
C SER A 136 8.79 -8.89 -8.90
N THR A 137 9.10 -9.07 -7.63
CA THR A 137 9.02 -10.37 -6.93
C THR A 137 7.62 -10.68 -6.40
N ASN A 138 6.68 -9.72 -6.46
CA ASN A 138 5.31 -9.89 -6.00
C ASN A 138 4.39 -10.35 -7.14
N ASN A 139 3.88 -11.58 -7.02
CA ASN A 139 2.95 -12.19 -7.97
C ASN A 139 1.51 -12.28 -7.44
N LYS A 140 1.20 -11.55 -6.36
CA LYS A 140 -0.11 -11.52 -5.70
C LYS A 140 -0.85 -10.20 -5.90
N LEU A 141 -0.17 -9.15 -6.39
CA LEU A 141 -0.75 -7.84 -6.64
C LEU A 141 -2.03 -7.91 -7.48
N VAL A 142 -3.08 -7.30 -6.95
CA VAL A 142 -4.42 -7.19 -7.55
C VAL A 142 -4.74 -5.73 -7.78
N THR A 143 -4.47 -4.91 -6.78
CA THR A 143 -4.72 -3.47 -6.84
C THR A 143 -3.51 -2.71 -6.37
N VAL A 144 -3.08 -1.75 -7.18
CA VAL A 144 -2.05 -0.79 -6.82
C VAL A 144 -2.49 0.61 -7.21
N SER A 145 -2.38 1.55 -6.29
CA SER A 145 -2.84 2.92 -6.50
C SER A 145 -1.83 3.94 -5.98
N PHE A 146 -1.39 4.81 -6.89
CA PHE A 146 -0.48 5.93 -6.65
C PHE A 146 -1.05 7.23 -7.23
N THR A 147 -2.38 7.39 -7.24
CA THR A 147 -3.01 8.59 -7.79
C THR A 147 -2.53 9.83 -7.05
N ASN A 148 -2.34 10.93 -7.77
CA ASN A 148 -1.86 12.19 -7.19
C ASN A 148 -0.47 12.12 -6.51
N CYS A 149 0.35 11.10 -6.80
CA CYS A 149 1.77 11.05 -6.42
C CYS A 149 2.65 11.81 -7.41
N LEU A 150 2.54 13.14 -7.42
CA LEU A 150 3.09 14.00 -8.48
C LEU A 150 4.62 13.91 -8.64
N LYS A 151 5.38 13.76 -7.54
CA LYS A 151 6.84 13.61 -7.61
C LYS A 151 7.26 12.26 -8.22
N LEU A 152 6.39 11.28 -8.17
CA LEU A 152 6.63 9.96 -8.71
C LEU A 152 6.59 9.98 -10.25
N SER A 153 5.72 10.79 -10.85
CA SER A 153 5.65 11.00 -12.30
C SER A 153 6.69 11.98 -12.85
N GLN A 154 7.33 12.79 -12.00
CA GLN A 154 8.36 13.76 -12.39
C GLN A 154 9.78 13.19 -12.34
N ASN A 155 9.93 11.95 -11.84
CA ASN A 155 11.21 11.28 -11.78
C ASN A 155 11.58 10.72 -13.17
N GLU A 156 12.87 10.76 -13.54
CA GLU A 156 13.41 10.11 -14.76
C GLU A 156 13.08 8.61 -14.81
N GLN A 157 12.77 8.00 -13.66
CA GLN A 157 12.39 6.59 -13.52
C GLN A 157 10.87 6.33 -13.58
N SER A 158 10.05 7.35 -13.87
CA SER A 158 8.58 7.23 -13.88
C SER A 158 8.05 6.26 -14.96
N GLU A 159 8.65 6.26 -16.15
CA GLU A 159 8.33 5.29 -17.23
C GLU A 159 8.65 3.86 -16.76
N ASN A 160 9.84 3.65 -16.21
CA ASN A 160 10.27 2.36 -15.68
C ASN A 160 9.34 1.83 -14.58
N MET A 161 8.77 2.72 -13.77
CA MET A 161 7.86 2.35 -12.68
C MET A 161 6.48 1.91 -13.20
N THR A 162 5.94 2.60 -14.21
CA THR A 162 4.68 2.19 -14.84
C THR A 162 4.82 0.82 -15.50
N ASP A 163 5.93 0.59 -16.20
CA ASP A 163 6.24 -0.70 -16.82
C ASP A 163 6.44 -1.80 -15.78
N MET A 164 7.15 -1.51 -14.67
CA MET A 164 7.32 -2.44 -13.56
C MET A 164 5.96 -2.83 -12.95
N LEU A 165 5.08 -1.87 -12.66
CA LEU A 165 3.76 -2.15 -12.08
C LEU A 165 2.87 -2.95 -13.03
N LEU A 166 2.91 -2.65 -14.33
CA LEU A 166 2.23 -3.44 -15.36
C LEU A 166 2.77 -4.87 -15.38
N GLN A 167 4.09 -5.04 -15.39
CA GLN A 167 4.74 -6.35 -15.40
C GLN A 167 4.35 -7.19 -14.18
N CYS A 168 4.37 -6.61 -12.97
CA CYS A 168 3.95 -7.29 -11.75
C CYS A 168 2.49 -7.74 -11.84
N THR A 169 1.62 -6.87 -12.34
CA THR A 169 0.19 -7.16 -12.48
C THR A 169 -0.04 -8.28 -13.51
N LEU A 170 0.68 -8.28 -14.63
CA LEU A 170 0.61 -9.36 -15.62
C LEU A 170 1.11 -10.70 -15.06
N GLN A 171 2.18 -10.70 -14.26
CA GLN A 171 2.64 -11.91 -13.56
C GLN A 171 1.57 -12.43 -12.59
N ALA A 172 0.89 -11.53 -11.87
CA ALA A 172 -0.18 -11.90 -10.95
C ALA A 172 -1.44 -12.43 -11.67
N VAL A 173 -1.74 -11.93 -12.88
CA VAL A 173 -2.77 -12.49 -13.77
C VAL A 173 -2.40 -13.92 -14.19
N GLN A 174 -1.15 -14.13 -14.60
CA GLN A 174 -0.66 -15.44 -15.04
C GLN A 174 -0.62 -16.48 -13.91
N ALA A 175 -0.38 -16.05 -12.67
CA ALA A 175 -0.34 -16.92 -11.50
C ALA A 175 -1.74 -17.25 -10.92
N SER A 176 -2.79 -16.56 -11.35
CA SER A 176 -4.14 -16.72 -10.81
C SER A 176 -4.86 -17.92 -11.43
N LEU A 177 -5.56 -18.69 -10.58
CA LEU A 177 -6.52 -19.71 -11.01
C LEU A 177 -7.94 -19.16 -11.15
N ASP A 178 -8.17 -17.93 -10.72
CA ASP A 178 -9.45 -17.24 -10.81
C ASP A 178 -9.47 -16.29 -12.03
N PHE A 179 -10.17 -16.71 -13.08
CA PHE A 179 -10.34 -15.97 -14.33
C PHE A 179 -11.37 -14.83 -14.25
N HIS A 180 -12.09 -14.70 -13.13
CA HIS A 180 -13.01 -13.59 -12.88
C HIS A 180 -12.38 -12.45 -12.09
N LYS A 181 -11.16 -12.66 -11.59
CA LYS A 181 -10.42 -11.68 -10.81
C LYS A 181 -10.06 -10.48 -11.69
N LYS A 182 -10.42 -9.28 -11.23
CA LYS A 182 -10.06 -8.03 -11.87
C LYS A 182 -8.81 -7.45 -11.21
N TYR A 183 -7.97 -6.85 -12.04
CA TYR A 183 -6.75 -6.19 -11.62
C TYR A 183 -6.86 -4.70 -11.91
N SER A 184 -6.27 -3.87 -11.07
CA SER A 184 -6.40 -2.41 -11.18
C SER A 184 -5.10 -1.73 -10.82
N VAL A 185 -4.59 -0.93 -11.75
CA VAL A 185 -3.35 -0.17 -11.61
C VAL A 185 -3.69 1.29 -11.83
N PHE A 186 -3.48 2.12 -10.82
CA PHE A 186 -3.66 3.56 -10.91
C PHE A 186 -2.31 4.23 -10.71
N VAL A 187 -1.76 4.82 -11.76
CA VAL A 187 -0.47 5.51 -11.75
C VAL A 187 -0.67 7.01 -11.94
N PRO A 188 0.19 7.87 -11.38
CA PRO A 188 0.16 9.29 -11.65
C PRO A 188 0.65 9.54 -13.09
N GLY A 189 -0.02 10.42 -13.83
CA GLY A 189 0.37 10.77 -15.19
C GLY A 189 -0.71 11.54 -15.92
N THR A 190 -0.33 12.17 -17.04
CA THR A 190 -1.23 12.93 -17.91
C THR A 190 -1.28 12.36 -19.33
N GLU A 191 -0.49 11.34 -19.62
CA GLU A 191 -0.35 10.75 -20.95
C GLU A 191 -0.79 9.28 -20.93
N ILE A 192 -1.18 8.76 -22.10
CA ILE A 192 -1.50 7.36 -22.27
C ILE A 192 -0.18 6.60 -22.46
N PRO A 193 0.15 5.59 -21.64
CA PRO A 193 1.39 4.84 -21.79
C PRO A 193 1.53 4.14 -23.15
N GLN A 194 2.77 4.05 -23.65
CA GLN A 194 3.05 3.53 -25.00
C GLN A 194 2.73 2.04 -25.19
N TRP A 195 2.61 1.26 -24.11
CA TRP A 195 2.20 -0.14 -24.18
C TRP A 195 0.73 -0.32 -24.61
N PHE A 196 -0.09 0.74 -24.58
CA PHE A 196 -1.39 0.73 -25.26
C PHE A 196 -1.22 0.94 -26.76
N SER A 197 -1.52 -0.09 -27.54
CA SER A 197 -1.50 -0.04 -29.01
C SER A 197 -2.59 0.86 -29.61
N HIS A 198 -3.66 1.15 -28.86
CA HIS A 198 -4.80 1.95 -29.31
C HIS A 198 -4.97 3.17 -28.40
N GLN A 199 -4.34 4.29 -28.74
CA GLN A 199 -4.42 5.55 -27.99
C GLN A 199 -5.41 6.50 -28.66
N LYS A 200 -6.37 7.03 -27.89
CA LYS A 200 -7.37 7.97 -28.39
C LYS A 200 -7.65 9.05 -27.36
N LEU A 201 -7.53 10.30 -27.78
CA LEU A 201 -7.96 11.46 -26.97
C LEU A 201 -9.48 11.64 -27.07
N GLY A 202 -10.12 12.00 -25.95
CA GLY A 202 -11.56 12.22 -25.85
C GLY A 202 -12.22 11.36 -24.77
N HIS A 203 -13.55 11.34 -24.77
CA HIS A 203 -14.36 10.68 -23.73
C HIS A 203 -14.89 9.30 -24.15
N SER A 204 -14.52 8.80 -25.34
CA SER A 204 -14.97 7.49 -25.83
C SER A 204 -13.97 6.83 -26.77
N ILE A 205 -13.78 5.52 -26.59
CA ILE A 205 -12.99 4.65 -27.46
C ILE A 205 -13.88 3.51 -27.98
N SER A 206 -13.65 3.10 -29.23
CA SER A 206 -14.32 1.96 -29.84
C SER A 206 -13.27 1.15 -30.58
N ILE A 207 -13.09 -0.10 -30.16
CA ILE A 207 -12.07 -0.99 -30.73
C ILE A 207 -12.81 -2.11 -31.45
N GLN A 208 -12.52 -2.30 -32.73
CA GLN A 208 -13.04 -3.43 -33.49
C GLN A 208 -12.17 -4.66 -33.20
N LEU A 209 -12.80 -5.74 -32.73
CA LEU A 209 -12.10 -6.99 -32.46
C LEU A 209 -11.85 -7.76 -33.75
N PRO A 210 -10.67 -8.38 -33.92
CA PRO A 210 -10.38 -9.19 -35.09
C PRO A 210 -11.32 -10.40 -35.18
N PRO A 211 -11.63 -10.91 -36.39
CA PRO A 211 -12.40 -12.14 -36.55
C PRO A 211 -11.77 -13.29 -35.77
N HIS A 212 -12.60 -14.10 -35.11
CA HIS A 212 -12.16 -15.26 -34.31
C HIS A 212 -11.25 -14.94 -33.10
N TRP A 213 -11.30 -13.72 -32.55
CA TRP A 213 -10.55 -13.33 -31.34
C TRP A 213 -10.71 -14.33 -30.18
N PHE A 214 -11.90 -14.95 -30.05
CA PHE A 214 -12.25 -15.94 -29.03
C PHE A 214 -11.55 -17.31 -29.19
N ARG A 215 -10.86 -17.58 -30.30
CA ARG A 215 -10.14 -18.85 -30.55
C ARG A 215 -8.67 -18.80 -30.15
N LYS A 216 -8.11 -17.62 -29.95
CA LYS A 216 -6.80 -17.45 -29.33
C LYS A 216 -7.04 -17.49 -27.82
N ASN A 217 -6.15 -18.11 -27.04
CA ASN A 217 -6.22 -18.14 -25.58
C ASN A 217 -6.11 -16.72 -24.99
N LEU A 218 -7.14 -15.90 -25.20
CA LEU A 218 -7.20 -14.52 -24.80
C LEU A 218 -7.38 -14.49 -23.28
N MET A 219 -6.40 -13.90 -22.61
CA MET A 219 -6.42 -13.79 -21.14
C MET A 219 -7.37 -12.69 -20.66
N GLY A 220 -7.62 -11.67 -21.49
CA GLY A 220 -8.54 -10.57 -21.17
C GLY A 220 -8.27 -9.32 -22.00
N PHE A 221 -8.90 -8.22 -21.58
CA PHE A 221 -8.66 -6.88 -22.09
C PHE A 221 -8.04 -6.03 -20.99
N ALA A 222 -7.08 -5.19 -21.35
CA ALA A 222 -6.44 -4.20 -20.49
C ALA A 222 -6.74 -2.79 -21.03
#